data_AF-A0A952XGN2-F1
#
_entry.id   AF-A0A952XGN2-F1
#
_cell.length_a   1.000
_cell.length_b   1.000
_cell.length_c   1.000
_cell.angle_alpha   90.00
_cell.angle_beta   90.00
_cell.angle_gamma   90.00
#
_symmetry.space_group_name_H-M   'P 1'
#
loop_
_entity.id
_entity.type
_entity.pdbx_description
1 polymer ?
#
loop_
_entity_poly.entity_id
_entity_poly.type
_entity_poly.pdbx_seq_one_letter_code
_entity_poly.pdbx_strand_id
1 'polypeptide(L)'
;MNGELIRRVLWPERGPLFLIIGGIVSMVSDFASFLGNIASPQVLLWPAAGLAALLAWFCISRVFAAKKNAPAAPADEGGDAHGDPAIAATTCRECDVFRILLFATIGIITLVIAGQGATATERIGAQLGLIQQDVAAIREDTSAIRDVTSSGELVRNPRTAEDYFRNAWIYQMMRRDADQAWASMQDLYRRHAPNKLDAAELYLNTGRAHLSRDALLAEMVRIGRERRDASMLVIAARNTLDFAQAQPLYAEARALDADLPFAYWDVARTDLLNLPGPGSSAEVTLERIRVIIAGMDQFGEVASRKPLASYFYLPQYQADYEAMARTMAQTYRGHEETWLSIQRQQQQLEQMRRR
;
A
#
# COMPACT_ATOMS: atom_id res chain seq x y z
N MET A 1 2.30 3.86 41.98
CA MET A 1 3.65 3.98 41.39
C MET A 1 3.99 2.94 40.33
N ASN A 2 3.65 1.64 40.46
CA ASN A 2 4.05 0.63 39.46
C ASN A 2 3.27 0.68 38.13
N GLY A 3 1.96 0.98 38.15
CA GLY A 3 1.12 0.96 36.93
C GLY A 3 1.40 2.10 35.95
N GLU A 4 1.74 3.29 36.45
CA GLU A 4 2.04 4.46 35.61
C GLU A 4 3.40 4.32 34.90
N LEU A 5 4.35 3.65 35.56
CA LEU A 5 5.66 3.31 35.02
C LEU A 5 5.55 2.24 33.92
N ILE A 6 4.72 1.22 34.13
CA ILE A 6 4.38 0.21 33.11
C ILE A 6 3.72 0.87 31.89
N ARG A 7 2.79 1.80 32.12
CA ARG A 7 2.11 2.55 31.05
C ARG A 7 3.07 3.39 30.23
N ARG A 8 3.97 4.17 30.87
CA ARG A 8 4.98 4.97 30.15
C ARG A 8 6.01 4.11 29.42
N VAL A 9 6.29 2.91 29.94
CA VAL A 9 7.17 1.94 29.26
C VAL A 9 6.49 1.34 28.03
N LEU A 10 5.17 1.12 28.04
CA LEU A 10 4.43 0.62 26.88
C LEU A 10 4.08 1.74 25.89
N TRP A 11 3.89 2.98 26.36
CA TRP A 11 3.37 4.10 25.57
C TRP A 11 4.10 5.42 25.90
N PRO A 12 5.25 5.72 25.26
CA PRO A 12 5.96 6.97 25.49
C PRO A 12 5.26 8.14 24.79
N GLU A 13 5.17 9.29 25.47
CA GLU A 13 4.51 10.50 24.95
C GLU A 13 5.31 11.21 23.84
N ARG A 14 6.58 10.83 23.63
CA ARG A 14 7.45 11.35 22.55
C ARG A 14 8.37 10.25 22.01
N GLY A 15 8.12 9.79 20.79
CA GLY A 15 8.93 8.84 20.04
C GLY A 15 8.49 8.76 18.58
N PRO A 16 9.34 8.28 17.64
CA PRO A 16 9.08 8.33 16.21
C PRO A 16 8.06 7.26 15.82
N LEU A 17 6.77 7.56 16.00
CA LEU A 17 5.63 6.74 15.58
C LEU A 17 5.74 6.28 14.11
N PHE A 18 6.39 7.06 13.25
CA PHE A 18 6.62 6.74 11.84
C PHE A 18 7.55 5.53 11.59
N LEU A 19 8.59 5.30 12.41
CA LEU A 19 9.47 4.13 12.28
C LEU A 19 8.78 2.84 12.75
N ILE A 20 7.93 2.97 13.76
CA ILE A 20 7.14 1.86 14.32
C ILE A 20 6.07 1.42 13.32
N ILE A 21 5.39 2.37 12.67
CA ILE A 21 4.37 2.08 11.65
C ILE A 21 4.99 1.44 10.40
N GLY A 22 6.13 1.95 9.91
CA GLY A 22 6.82 1.37 8.74
C GLY A 22 7.31 -0.06 8.96
N GLY A 23 7.87 -0.36 10.15
CA GLY A 23 8.30 -1.71 10.52
C GLY A 23 7.12 -2.68 10.69
N ILE A 24 6.01 -2.21 11.26
CA ILE A 24 4.77 -2.99 11.40
C ILE A 24 4.17 -3.31 10.02
N VAL A 25 4.12 -2.35 9.08
CA VAL A 25 3.59 -2.58 7.73
C VAL A 25 4.43 -3.61 6.95
N SER A 26 5.77 -3.53 7.06
CA SER A 26 6.67 -4.51 6.43
C SER A 26 6.49 -5.92 7.04
N MET A 27 6.42 -6.04 8.36
CA MET A 27 6.19 -7.33 9.02
C MET A 27 4.79 -7.87 8.74
N VAL A 28 3.75 -7.02 8.68
CA VAL A 28 2.38 -7.43 8.35
C VAL A 28 2.29 -7.98 6.92
N SER A 29 3.03 -7.40 5.98
CA SER A 29 3.14 -7.91 4.60
C SER A 29 3.78 -9.30 4.54
N ASP A 30 4.88 -9.50 5.28
CA ASP A 30 5.56 -10.81 5.37
C ASP A 30 4.72 -11.85 6.13
N PHE A 31 3.98 -11.42 7.16
CA PHE A 31 3.15 -12.30 7.97
C PHE A 31 1.82 -12.67 7.31
N ALA A 32 1.21 -11.76 6.53
CA ALA A 32 0.04 -12.06 5.70
C ALA A 32 0.37 -13.13 4.65
N SER A 33 1.57 -13.07 4.08
CA SER A 33 2.10 -14.09 3.16
C SER A 33 2.32 -15.45 3.84
N PHE A 34 2.66 -15.48 5.13
CA PHE A 34 2.81 -16.71 5.92
C PHE A 34 1.47 -17.31 6.37
N LEU A 35 0.52 -16.46 6.79
CA LEU A 35 -0.84 -16.87 7.21
C LEU A 35 -1.65 -17.48 6.06
N GLY A 36 -1.41 -17.05 4.82
CA GLY A 36 -2.04 -17.62 3.62
C GLY A 36 -1.68 -19.10 3.36
N ASN A 37 -0.58 -19.61 3.93
CA ASN A 37 -0.08 -20.97 3.69
C ASN A 37 -0.43 -21.98 4.81
N ILE A 38 -1.16 -21.58 5.85
CA ILE A 38 -1.49 -22.45 7.00
C ILE A 38 -2.98 -22.75 7.02
N ALA A 39 -3.32 -24.05 6.91
CA ALA A 39 -4.71 -24.54 6.86
C ALA A 39 -5.53 -24.27 8.14
N SER A 40 -4.89 -23.84 9.23
CA SER A 40 -5.53 -23.57 10.52
C SER A 40 -4.82 -22.40 11.23
N PRO A 41 -5.16 -21.14 10.90
CA PRO A 41 -4.52 -19.94 11.47
C PRO A 41 -4.62 -19.87 13.00
N GLN A 42 -5.65 -20.49 13.59
CA GLN A 42 -5.83 -20.61 15.04
C GLN A 42 -4.67 -21.33 15.77
N VAL A 43 -3.89 -22.18 15.08
CA VAL A 43 -2.73 -22.85 15.70
C VAL A 43 -1.59 -21.86 15.97
N LEU A 44 -1.54 -20.72 15.25
CA LEU A 44 -0.54 -19.67 15.43
C LEU A 44 -0.88 -18.68 16.54
N LEU A 45 -2.14 -18.60 16.99
CA LEU A 45 -2.54 -17.70 18.08
C LEU A 45 -1.83 -18.05 19.39
N TRP A 46 -1.66 -19.33 19.69
CA TRP A 46 -1.03 -19.77 20.94
C TRP A 46 0.48 -19.49 20.98
N PRO A 47 1.28 -19.81 19.94
CA PRO A 47 2.67 -19.37 19.84
C PRO A 47 2.85 -17.86 19.82
N ALA A 48 1.98 -17.12 19.10
CA ALA A 48 2.05 -15.66 19.02
C ALA A 48 1.70 -14.99 20.37
N ALA A 49 0.66 -15.48 21.06
CA ALA A 49 0.31 -15.02 22.40
C ALA A 49 1.42 -15.37 23.42
N GLY A 50 2.03 -16.56 23.30
CA GLY A 50 3.19 -16.96 24.09
C GLY A 50 4.41 -16.07 23.86
N LEU A 51 4.69 -15.72 22.59
CA LEU A 51 5.77 -14.81 22.22
C LEU A 51 5.50 -13.39 22.72
N ALA A 52 4.28 -12.89 22.59
CA ALA A 52 3.87 -11.58 23.13
C ALA A 52 4.03 -11.53 24.66
N ALA A 53 3.61 -12.59 25.36
CA ALA A 53 3.76 -12.70 26.81
C ALA A 53 5.25 -12.77 27.23
N LEU A 54 6.09 -13.52 26.49
CA LEU A 54 7.53 -13.57 26.70
C LEU A 54 8.20 -12.21 26.47
N LEU A 55 7.86 -11.52 25.38
CA LEU A 55 8.39 -10.20 25.06
C LEU A 55 7.97 -9.16 26.11
N ALA A 56 6.71 -9.20 26.55
CA ALA A 56 6.22 -8.36 27.65
C ALA A 56 6.95 -8.67 28.96
N TRP A 57 7.19 -9.95 29.28
CA TRP A 57 7.96 -10.38 30.44
C TRP A 57 9.42 -9.91 30.39
N PHE A 58 10.07 -9.97 29.22
CA PHE A 58 11.44 -9.47 29.02
C PHE A 58 11.53 -7.95 29.19
N CYS A 59 10.58 -7.19 28.65
CA CYS A 59 10.48 -5.74 28.87
C CYS A 59 10.33 -5.40 30.36
N ILE A 60 9.44 -6.10 31.07
CA ILE A 60 9.17 -5.84 32.48
C ILE A 60 10.37 -6.24 33.35
N SER A 61 10.96 -7.42 33.15
CA SER A 61 12.09 -7.92 33.95
C SER A 61 13.35 -7.05 33.81
N ARG A 62 13.64 -6.49 32.62
CA ARG A 62 14.76 -5.57 32.41
C ARG A 62 14.55 -4.22 33.09
N VAL A 63 13.33 -3.70 33.14
CA VAL A 63 13.00 -2.47 33.89
C VAL A 63 13.19 -2.68 35.40
N PHE A 64 12.79 -3.84 35.92
CA PHE A 64 13.02 -4.18 37.34
C PHE A 64 14.49 -4.44 37.67
N ALA A 65 15.28 -5.01 36.75
CA ALA A 65 16.72 -5.19 36.92
C ALA A 65 17.50 -3.86 36.86
N ALA A 66 17.10 -2.92 35.99
CA ALA A 66 17.69 -1.58 35.92
C ALA A 66 17.46 -0.78 37.20
N LYS A 67 16.30 -0.96 37.87
CA LYS A 67 16.03 -0.39 39.21
C LYS A 67 16.95 -0.94 40.31
N LYS A 68 17.43 -2.19 40.16
CA LYS A 68 18.22 -2.88 41.18
C LYS A 68 19.73 -2.57 41.09
N ASN A 69 20.20 -2.17 39.91
CA ASN A 69 21.61 -1.95 39.60
C ASN A 69 21.96 -0.48 39.25
N ALA A 70 21.06 0.47 39.50
CA ALA A 70 21.33 1.89 39.22
C ALA A 70 22.47 2.42 40.11
N PRO A 71 23.63 2.85 39.56
CA PRO A 71 24.62 3.59 40.34
C PRO A 71 24.04 4.96 40.70
N ALA A 72 24.35 5.46 41.90
CA ALA A 72 24.06 6.85 42.26
C ALA A 72 24.78 7.78 41.25
N ALA A 73 24.02 8.63 40.55
CA ALA A 73 24.52 9.47 39.47
C ALA A 73 25.55 10.51 39.96
N PRO A 74 26.58 10.86 39.16
CA PRO A 74 27.23 12.15 39.30
C PRO A 74 26.40 13.24 38.62
N ALA A 75 26.37 14.40 39.27
CA ALA A 75 25.74 15.63 38.77
C ALA A 75 26.58 16.29 37.67
N ASP A 76 25.91 17.08 36.83
CA ASP A 76 26.39 17.99 35.79
C ASP A 76 26.73 17.31 34.44
N GLU A 77 26.30 17.79 33.27
CA GLU A 77 25.98 19.15 32.82
C GLU A 77 24.79 19.17 31.85
N GLY A 78 23.93 20.19 31.97
CA GLY A 78 23.20 20.78 30.84
C GLY A 78 21.86 20.19 30.42
N GLY A 79 20.78 20.58 31.12
CA GLY A 79 19.42 20.63 30.55
C GLY A 79 18.41 19.68 31.17
N ASP A 80 17.47 20.26 31.92
CA ASP A 80 16.25 19.68 32.48
C ASP A 80 16.43 18.64 33.60
N ALA A 81 16.42 19.17 34.83
CA ALA A 81 16.24 18.43 36.07
C ALA A 81 14.84 17.79 36.15
N HIS A 82 14.69 16.60 35.58
CA HIS A 82 13.76 15.58 36.05
C HIS A 82 14.52 14.26 36.23
N GLY A 83 15.37 14.24 37.25
CA GLY A 83 16.12 13.07 37.71
C GLY A 83 15.22 12.06 38.39
N ASP A 84 14.54 11.24 37.59
CA ASP A 84 14.04 9.94 38.04
C ASP A 84 14.90 8.85 37.38
N PRO A 85 15.65 8.03 38.13
CA PRO A 85 16.43 6.92 37.56
C PRO A 85 15.56 5.93 36.76
N ALA A 86 14.23 5.99 36.91
CA ALA A 86 13.29 5.29 36.05
C ALA A 86 13.27 5.77 34.58
N ILE A 87 13.58 7.04 34.30
CA ILE A 87 13.55 7.61 32.94
C ILE A 87 14.80 7.19 32.15
N ALA A 88 15.99 7.17 32.78
CA ALA A 88 17.20 6.65 32.17
C ALA A 88 17.10 5.15 31.80
N ALA A 89 16.30 4.38 32.54
CA ALA A 89 15.98 2.99 32.22
C ALA A 89 14.99 2.82 31.04
N THR A 90 14.26 3.89 30.67
CA THR A 90 13.23 3.84 29.60
C THR A 90 13.75 4.18 28.20
N THR A 91 14.96 4.72 28.09
CA THR A 91 15.68 5.07 26.85
C THR A 91 16.76 4.05 26.50
N CYS A 92 16.53 2.77 26.78
CA CYS A 92 17.42 1.68 26.35
C CYS A 92 17.09 1.27 24.91
N ARG A 93 18.08 1.29 24.00
CA ARG A 93 17.94 0.89 22.59
C ARG A 93 17.38 -0.52 22.42
N GLU A 94 17.69 -1.43 23.35
CA GLU A 94 17.18 -2.80 23.35
C GLU A 94 15.68 -2.84 23.73
N CYS A 95 15.24 -1.98 24.64
CA CYS A 95 13.82 -1.87 25.03
C CYS A 95 12.95 -1.35 23.88
N ASP A 96 13.46 -0.47 23.04
CA ASP A 96 12.73 -0.01 21.84
C ASP A 96 12.56 -1.12 20.81
N VAL A 97 13.56 -1.99 20.63
CA VAL A 97 13.44 -3.17 19.75
C VAL A 97 12.37 -4.14 20.27
N PHE A 98 12.37 -4.44 21.57
CA PHE A 98 11.35 -5.32 22.16
C PHE A 98 9.94 -4.72 22.10
N ARG A 99 9.79 -3.40 22.23
CA ARG A 99 8.51 -2.69 22.07
C ARG A 99 7.97 -2.81 20.64
N ILE A 100 8.82 -2.59 19.64
CA ILE A 100 8.44 -2.71 18.23
C ILE A 100 7.95 -4.14 17.95
N LEU A 101 8.67 -5.15 18.45
CA LEU A 101 8.27 -6.56 18.30
C LEU A 101 6.97 -6.89 19.04
N LEU A 102 6.74 -6.30 20.23
CA LEU A 102 5.49 -6.48 20.97
C LEU A 102 4.30 -5.90 20.20
N PHE A 103 4.40 -4.68 19.68
CA PHE A 103 3.34 -4.05 18.89
C PHE A 103 3.10 -4.75 17.55
N ALA A 104 4.16 -5.24 16.89
CA ALA A 104 4.03 -6.08 15.71
C ALA A 104 3.27 -7.38 16.02
N THR A 105 3.58 -8.04 17.14
CA THR A 105 2.90 -9.27 17.57
C THR A 105 1.43 -9.03 17.94
N ILE A 106 1.12 -7.92 18.61
CA ILE A 106 -0.27 -7.51 18.90
C ILE A 106 -1.03 -7.23 17.60
N GLY A 107 -0.41 -6.50 16.66
CA GLY A 107 -1.00 -6.25 15.33
C GLY A 107 -1.30 -7.53 14.57
N ILE A 108 -0.39 -8.52 14.60
CA ILE A 108 -0.60 -9.85 14.04
C ILE A 108 -1.77 -10.56 14.72
N ILE A 109 -1.87 -10.55 16.06
CA ILE A 109 -2.99 -11.16 16.78
C ILE A 109 -4.32 -10.48 16.40
N THR A 110 -4.34 -9.15 16.30
CA THR A 110 -5.52 -8.39 15.85
C THR A 110 -5.91 -8.73 14.41
N LEU A 111 -4.93 -8.88 13.50
CA LEU A 111 -5.16 -9.28 12.12
C LEU A 111 -5.67 -10.71 12.00
N VAL A 112 -5.16 -11.64 12.81
CA VAL A 112 -5.64 -13.03 12.85
C VAL A 112 -7.07 -13.10 13.40
N ILE A 113 -7.40 -12.30 14.42
CA ILE A 113 -8.76 -12.18 14.95
C ILE A 113 -9.70 -11.51 13.93
N ALA A 114 -9.23 -10.46 13.24
CA ALA A 114 -10.00 -9.76 12.20
C ALA A 114 -10.20 -10.61 10.93
N GLY A 115 -9.26 -11.50 10.61
CA GLY A 115 -9.31 -12.42 9.47
C GLY A 115 -10.19 -13.66 9.69
N GLN A 116 -10.81 -13.82 10.86
CA GLN A 116 -11.58 -15.03 11.21
C GLN A 116 -13.10 -14.94 11.03
N GLY A 117 -13.65 -13.99 10.27
CA GLY A 117 -15.07 -14.06 9.93
C GLY A 117 -15.56 -12.97 9.02
N ALA A 118 -15.77 -13.33 7.75
CA ALA A 118 -16.24 -12.48 6.65
C ALA A 118 -15.33 -11.28 6.39
N THR A 119 -15.10 -10.96 5.12
CA THR A 119 -14.38 -9.73 4.77
C THR A 119 -15.03 -8.53 5.50
N ALA A 120 -14.25 -7.59 6.01
CA ALA A 120 -14.79 -6.41 6.70
C ALA A 120 -15.86 -5.69 5.85
N THR A 121 -15.75 -5.82 4.53
CA THR A 121 -16.71 -5.39 3.51
C THR A 121 -18.02 -6.20 3.51
N GLU A 122 -17.99 -7.53 3.67
CA GLU A 122 -19.19 -8.38 3.83
C GLU A 122 -19.95 -8.09 5.12
N ARG A 123 -19.24 -7.80 6.23
CA ARG A 123 -19.88 -7.46 7.51
C ARG A 123 -20.55 -6.09 7.48
N ILE A 124 -19.90 -5.11 6.85
CA ILE A 124 -20.45 -3.75 6.68
C ILE A 124 -21.58 -3.75 5.63
N GLY A 125 -21.44 -4.51 4.54
CA GLY A 125 -22.47 -4.65 3.51
C GLY A 125 -23.73 -5.40 3.97
N ALA A 126 -23.58 -6.43 4.81
CA ALA A 126 -24.70 -7.15 5.42
C ALA A 126 -25.44 -6.32 6.48
N GLN A 127 -24.73 -5.45 7.21
CA GLN A 127 -25.34 -4.55 8.19
C GLN A 127 -26.05 -3.34 7.55
N LEU A 128 -25.68 -2.96 6.33
CA LEU A 128 -26.28 -1.83 5.61
C LEU A 128 -27.42 -2.24 4.66
N GLY A 129 -27.79 -3.53 4.58
CA GLY A 129 -28.96 -4.00 3.82
C GLY A 129 -28.89 -3.77 2.30
N LEU A 130 -27.71 -3.47 1.75
CA LEU A 130 -27.53 -3.04 0.35
C LEU A 130 -27.26 -4.18 -0.63
N ILE A 131 -27.17 -5.44 -0.16
CA ILE A 131 -26.76 -6.57 -0.98
C ILE A 131 -27.87 -7.62 -0.99
N GLN A 132 -28.84 -7.49 -1.91
CA GLN A 132 -29.77 -8.58 -2.21
C GLN A 132 -29.90 -8.93 -3.69
N GLN A 133 -29.26 -8.22 -4.63
CA GLN A 133 -29.44 -8.51 -6.07
C GLN A 133 -28.17 -8.90 -6.87
N ASP A 134 -26.95 -8.52 -6.47
CA ASP A 134 -25.76 -8.77 -7.31
C ASP A 134 -24.92 -10.00 -6.94
N VAL A 135 -25.27 -10.75 -5.88
CA VAL A 135 -24.43 -11.85 -5.38
C VAL A 135 -24.50 -13.09 -6.27
N ALA A 136 -25.56 -13.31 -7.06
CA ALA A 136 -25.63 -14.49 -7.92
C ALA A 136 -24.59 -14.43 -9.06
N ALA A 137 -24.41 -13.26 -9.69
CA ALA A 137 -23.44 -13.06 -10.76
C ALA A 137 -22.00 -13.01 -10.23
N ILE A 138 -21.76 -12.38 -9.07
CA ILE A 138 -20.42 -12.30 -8.46
C ILE A 138 -19.97 -13.68 -7.94
N ARG A 139 -20.88 -14.48 -7.37
CA ARG A 139 -20.53 -15.76 -6.74
C ARG A 139 -20.16 -16.86 -7.74
N GLU A 140 -20.70 -16.82 -8.97
CA GLU A 140 -20.30 -17.74 -10.04
C GLU A 140 -18.86 -17.43 -10.50
N ASP A 141 -18.51 -16.15 -10.68
CA ASP A 141 -17.15 -15.71 -11.02
C ASP A 141 -16.13 -15.94 -9.88
N THR A 142 -16.53 -15.77 -8.60
CA THR A 142 -15.59 -15.92 -7.48
C THR A 142 -15.21 -17.39 -7.23
N SER A 143 -16.02 -18.35 -7.68
CA SER A 143 -15.76 -19.78 -7.49
C SER A 143 -14.60 -20.29 -8.36
N ALA A 144 -14.49 -19.81 -9.61
CA ALA A 144 -13.34 -20.05 -10.47
C ALA A 144 -12.07 -19.34 -9.95
N ILE A 145 -12.23 -18.16 -9.35
CA ILE A 145 -11.12 -17.31 -8.88
C ILE A 145 -10.51 -17.79 -7.55
N ARG A 146 -11.30 -18.44 -6.68
CA ARG A 146 -10.79 -19.07 -5.44
C ARG A 146 -9.86 -20.26 -5.73
N ASP A 147 -9.96 -20.89 -6.90
CA ASP A 147 -9.10 -21.99 -7.35
C ASP A 147 -7.73 -21.52 -7.87
N VAL A 148 -7.63 -20.27 -8.36
CA VAL A 148 -6.40 -19.73 -8.97
C VAL A 148 -5.29 -19.51 -7.94
N THR A 149 -5.64 -19.16 -6.70
CA THR A 149 -4.68 -18.80 -5.63
C THR A 149 -4.54 -19.85 -4.54
N SER A 150 -5.46 -20.83 -4.48
CA SER A 150 -5.45 -21.90 -3.46
C SER A 150 -4.67 -23.14 -3.89
N SER A 151 -4.50 -23.36 -5.19
CA SER A 151 -3.64 -24.44 -5.71
C SER A 151 -2.31 -23.86 -6.19
N GLY A 152 -1.18 -24.29 -5.63
CA GLY A 152 0.16 -24.07 -6.22
C GLY A 152 0.42 -24.93 -7.48
N GLU A 153 -0.65 -25.46 -8.07
CA GLU A 153 -0.62 -26.32 -9.24
C GLU A 153 -0.56 -25.49 -10.51
N LEU A 154 0.40 -25.84 -11.36
CA LEU A 154 0.54 -25.23 -12.68
C LEU A 154 -0.44 -25.86 -13.66
N VAL A 155 -1.01 -25.02 -14.51
CA VAL A 155 -1.77 -25.46 -15.68
C VAL A 155 -0.77 -26.07 -16.68
N ARG A 156 -0.81 -27.40 -16.83
CA ARG A 156 0.15 -28.13 -17.69
C ARG A 156 0.07 -27.77 -19.17
N ASN A 157 -1.09 -27.34 -19.66
CA ASN A 157 -1.30 -26.95 -21.06
C ASN A 157 -2.10 -25.63 -21.11
N PRO A 158 -1.44 -24.49 -20.86
CA PRO A 158 -2.12 -23.19 -20.83
C PRO A 158 -2.65 -22.81 -22.22
N ARG A 159 -3.91 -22.35 -22.28
CA ARG A 159 -4.58 -21.98 -23.53
C ARG A 159 -5.17 -20.59 -23.50
N THR A 160 -5.57 -20.13 -22.33
CA THR A 160 -6.17 -18.80 -22.12
C THR A 160 -5.13 -17.84 -21.55
N ALA A 161 -5.37 -16.53 -21.71
CA ALA A 161 -4.53 -15.51 -21.08
C ALA A 161 -4.46 -15.67 -19.55
N GLU A 162 -5.56 -16.10 -18.93
CA GLU A 162 -5.63 -16.38 -17.50
C GLU A 162 -4.76 -17.59 -17.09
N ASP A 163 -4.72 -18.66 -17.89
CA ASP A 163 -3.84 -19.81 -17.61
C ASP A 163 -2.36 -19.41 -17.59
N TYR A 164 -1.95 -18.61 -18.58
CA TYR A 164 -0.58 -18.09 -18.65
C TYR A 164 -0.27 -17.16 -17.49
N PHE A 165 -1.20 -16.26 -17.14
CA PHE A 165 -1.06 -15.37 -16.00
C PHE A 165 -0.94 -16.14 -14.68
N ARG A 166 -1.81 -17.14 -14.45
CA ARG A 166 -1.78 -18.01 -13.27
C ARG A 166 -0.44 -18.73 -13.15
N ASN A 167 0.04 -19.35 -14.22
CA ASN A 167 1.34 -20.01 -14.22
C ASN A 167 2.46 -19.02 -13.89
N ALA A 168 2.48 -17.85 -14.54
CA ALA A 168 3.47 -16.81 -14.27
C ALA A 168 3.44 -16.34 -12.80
N TRP A 169 2.24 -16.15 -12.24
CA TRP A 169 2.06 -15.73 -10.86
C TRP A 169 2.55 -16.80 -9.88
N ILE A 170 2.23 -18.08 -10.11
CA ILE A 170 2.72 -19.20 -9.29
C ILE A 170 4.25 -19.31 -9.38
N TYR A 171 4.83 -19.21 -10.58
CA TYR A 171 6.28 -19.21 -10.75
C TYR A 171 6.94 -18.09 -9.97
N GLN A 172 6.43 -16.86 -10.09
CA GLN A 172 6.99 -15.69 -9.41
C GLN A 172 6.81 -15.74 -7.88
N MET A 173 5.58 -15.95 -7.40
CA MET A 173 5.23 -15.73 -6.00
C MET A 173 5.46 -16.97 -5.13
N MET A 174 5.20 -18.17 -5.64
CA MET A 174 5.30 -19.41 -4.86
C MET A 174 6.62 -20.12 -5.07
N ARG A 175 7.08 -20.20 -6.33
CA ARG A 175 8.29 -20.97 -6.69
C ARG A 175 9.56 -20.11 -6.74
N ARG A 176 9.41 -18.78 -6.79
CA ARG A 176 10.50 -17.82 -6.95
C ARG A 176 11.37 -18.12 -8.19
N ASP A 177 10.72 -18.62 -9.24
CA ASP A 177 11.34 -18.98 -10.51
C ASP A 177 11.09 -17.86 -11.52
N ALA A 178 12.03 -16.91 -11.56
CA ALA A 178 11.91 -15.72 -12.41
C ALA A 178 11.95 -16.07 -13.90
N ASP A 179 12.74 -17.07 -14.30
CA ASP A 179 12.90 -17.49 -15.69
C ASP A 179 11.59 -18.05 -16.26
N GLN A 180 10.95 -18.95 -15.51
CA GLN A 180 9.67 -19.53 -15.92
C GLN A 180 8.51 -18.54 -15.83
N ALA A 181 8.54 -17.64 -14.85
CA ALA A 181 7.57 -16.56 -14.76
C ALA A 181 7.66 -15.64 -15.98
N TRP A 182 8.87 -15.24 -16.36
CA TRP A 182 9.11 -14.41 -17.54
C TRP A 182 8.72 -15.11 -18.84
N ALA A 183 9.08 -16.39 -19.01
CA ALA A 183 8.67 -17.18 -20.18
C ALA A 183 7.14 -17.26 -20.31
N SER A 184 6.44 -17.50 -19.19
CA SER A 184 4.97 -17.55 -19.16
C SER A 184 4.34 -16.21 -19.51
N MET A 185 4.90 -15.10 -19.04
CA MET A 185 4.45 -13.75 -19.38
C MET A 185 4.71 -13.39 -20.85
N GLN A 186 5.85 -13.77 -21.41
CA GLN A 186 6.11 -13.60 -22.85
C GLN A 186 5.11 -14.39 -23.69
N ASP A 187 4.82 -15.65 -23.31
CA ASP A 187 3.86 -16.49 -24.01
C ASP A 187 2.45 -15.89 -23.98
N LEU A 188 2.04 -15.32 -22.85
CA LEU A 188 0.79 -14.58 -22.70
C LEU A 188 0.69 -13.50 -23.78
N TYR A 189 1.63 -12.55 -23.82
CA TYR A 189 1.58 -11.42 -24.76
C TYR A 189 1.96 -11.77 -26.20
N ARG A 190 2.53 -12.96 -26.44
CA ARG A 190 2.69 -13.50 -27.80
C ARG A 190 1.37 -14.00 -28.39
N ARG A 191 0.41 -14.39 -27.56
CA ARG A 191 -0.82 -15.07 -28.01
C ARG A 191 -2.08 -14.28 -27.72
N HIS A 192 -2.06 -13.41 -26.71
CA HIS A 192 -3.24 -12.73 -26.18
C HIS A 192 -3.00 -11.23 -25.96
N ALA A 193 -4.09 -10.52 -25.72
CA ALA A 193 -4.13 -9.11 -25.31
C ALA A 193 -5.05 -9.03 -24.07
N PRO A 194 -4.54 -9.29 -22.86
CA PRO A 194 -5.38 -9.44 -21.67
C PRO A 194 -6.09 -8.13 -21.27
N ASN A 195 -5.46 -6.97 -21.54
CA ASN A 195 -5.88 -5.67 -21.03
C ASN A 195 -6.16 -5.71 -19.51
N LYS A 196 -5.20 -6.27 -18.77
CA LYS A 196 -5.22 -6.38 -17.30
C LYS A 196 -3.99 -5.72 -16.70
N LEU A 197 -4.20 -4.88 -15.68
CA LEU A 197 -3.15 -4.09 -15.03
C LEU A 197 -2.17 -4.96 -14.25
N ASP A 198 -2.66 -5.97 -13.53
CA ASP A 198 -1.83 -6.94 -12.81
C ASP A 198 -1.01 -7.83 -13.75
N ALA A 199 -1.53 -8.18 -14.92
CA ALA A 199 -0.76 -8.86 -15.95
C ALA A 199 0.36 -7.97 -16.52
N ALA A 200 0.09 -6.70 -16.78
CA ALA A 200 1.09 -5.75 -17.25
C ALA A 200 2.17 -5.46 -16.18
N GLU A 201 1.76 -5.36 -14.91
CA GLU A 201 2.67 -5.21 -13.78
C GLU A 201 3.53 -6.46 -13.55
N LEU A 202 2.94 -7.66 -13.66
CA LEU A 202 3.69 -8.91 -13.56
C LEU A 202 4.70 -9.06 -14.70
N TYR A 203 4.35 -8.61 -15.92
CA TYR A 203 5.29 -8.57 -17.05
C TYR A 203 6.50 -7.67 -16.74
N LEU A 204 6.26 -6.47 -16.24
CA LEU A 204 7.33 -5.57 -15.81
C LEU A 204 8.19 -6.21 -14.71
N ASN A 205 7.56 -6.76 -13.68
CA ASN A 205 8.27 -7.29 -12.51
C ASN A 205 9.14 -8.51 -12.86
N THR A 206 8.62 -9.41 -13.68
CA THR A 206 9.38 -10.59 -14.15
C THR A 206 10.46 -10.19 -15.17
N GLY A 207 10.18 -9.25 -16.07
CA GLY A 207 11.12 -8.79 -17.08
C GLY A 207 12.36 -8.05 -16.54
N ARG A 208 12.29 -7.48 -15.33
CA ARG A 208 13.41 -6.76 -14.68
C ARG A 208 14.66 -7.61 -14.47
N ALA A 209 14.52 -8.94 -14.38
CA ALA A 209 15.67 -9.85 -14.28
C ALA A 209 16.37 -10.11 -15.63
N HIS A 210 15.71 -9.79 -16.74
CA HIS A 210 16.15 -10.20 -18.09
C HIS A 210 16.49 -9.02 -19.00
N LEU A 211 15.87 -7.86 -18.78
CA LEU A 211 16.00 -6.67 -19.61
C LEU A 211 16.39 -5.47 -18.76
N SER A 212 17.13 -4.53 -19.36
CA SER A 212 17.32 -3.21 -18.76
C SER A 212 15.98 -2.47 -18.67
N ARG A 213 15.88 -1.50 -17.75
CA ARG A 213 14.65 -0.71 -17.58
C ARG A 213 14.15 -0.12 -18.90
N ASP A 214 15.05 0.52 -19.65
CA ASP A 214 14.68 1.21 -20.89
C ASP A 214 14.28 0.23 -22.00
N ALA A 215 14.96 -0.92 -22.11
CA ALA A 215 14.59 -1.96 -23.06
C ALA A 215 13.24 -2.59 -22.70
N LEU A 216 12.98 -2.84 -21.41
CA LEU A 216 11.73 -3.39 -20.93
C LEU A 216 10.55 -2.42 -21.15
N LEU A 217 10.73 -1.13 -20.85
CA LEU A 217 9.69 -0.13 -21.11
C LEU A 217 9.42 0.04 -22.60
N ALA A 218 10.45 0.04 -23.44
CA ALA A 218 10.27 0.08 -24.89
C ALA A 218 9.50 -1.14 -25.41
N GLU A 219 9.81 -2.33 -24.87
CA GLU A 219 9.10 -3.57 -25.21
C GLU A 219 7.65 -3.55 -24.74
N MET A 220 7.36 -3.07 -23.53
CA MET A 220 6.00 -2.89 -23.04
C MET A 220 5.19 -1.93 -23.93
N VAL A 221 5.77 -0.79 -24.31
CA VAL A 221 5.11 0.17 -25.21
C VAL A 221 4.84 -0.47 -26.58
N ARG A 222 5.81 -1.22 -27.12
CA ARG A 222 5.65 -1.95 -28.37
C ARG A 222 4.50 -2.96 -28.29
N ILE A 223 4.47 -3.79 -27.26
CA ILE A 223 3.40 -4.76 -27.01
C ILE A 223 2.04 -4.06 -26.85
N GLY A 224 1.97 -3.01 -26.04
CA GLY A 224 0.73 -2.25 -25.81
C GLY A 224 0.14 -1.70 -27.11
N ARG A 225 1.00 -1.21 -28.02
CA ARG A 225 0.57 -0.72 -29.34
C ARG A 225 0.16 -1.84 -30.29
N GLU A 226 0.98 -2.89 -30.42
CA GLU A 226 0.71 -4.00 -31.34
C GLU A 226 -0.53 -4.82 -30.94
N ARG A 227 -0.69 -5.05 -29.63
CA ARG A 227 -1.80 -5.82 -29.07
C ARG A 227 -3.02 -4.99 -28.74
N ARG A 228 -2.91 -3.66 -28.84
CA ARG A 228 -3.94 -2.71 -28.38
C ARG A 228 -4.29 -2.91 -26.90
N ASP A 229 -3.29 -3.18 -26.08
CA ASP A 229 -3.43 -3.40 -24.63
C ASP A 229 -3.20 -2.07 -23.88
N ALA A 230 -4.29 -1.44 -23.45
CA ALA A 230 -4.25 -0.16 -22.76
C ALA A 230 -3.59 -0.27 -21.38
N SER A 231 -3.80 -1.37 -20.67
CA SER A 231 -3.20 -1.65 -19.38
C SER A 231 -1.67 -1.73 -19.46
N MET A 232 -1.13 -2.34 -20.52
CA MET A 232 0.30 -2.36 -20.78
C MET A 232 0.89 -0.95 -20.93
N LEU A 233 0.20 -0.07 -21.67
CA LEU A 233 0.61 1.33 -21.83
C LEU A 233 0.53 2.10 -20.51
N VAL A 234 -0.50 1.88 -19.70
CA VAL A 234 -0.63 2.50 -18.36
C VAL A 234 0.52 2.10 -17.45
N ILE A 235 0.86 0.81 -17.35
CA ILE A 235 1.97 0.37 -16.49
C ILE A 235 3.32 0.86 -17.02
N ALA A 236 3.52 0.88 -18.35
CA ALA A 236 4.71 1.47 -18.95
C ALA A 236 4.82 2.97 -18.60
N ALA A 237 3.70 3.71 -18.73
CA ALA A 237 3.62 5.12 -18.36
C ALA A 237 3.97 5.32 -16.88
N ARG A 238 3.37 4.56 -15.96
CA ARG A 238 3.64 4.61 -14.51
C ARG A 238 5.13 4.49 -14.16
N ASN A 239 5.91 3.79 -14.99
CA ASN A 239 7.32 3.50 -14.75
C ASN A 239 8.29 4.37 -15.56
N THR A 240 7.81 5.43 -16.23
CA THR A 240 8.66 6.49 -16.78
C THR A 240 9.26 7.36 -15.66
N LEU A 241 10.35 8.07 -15.96
CA LEU A 241 11.03 8.93 -14.98
C LEU A 241 10.25 10.19 -14.62
N ASP A 242 9.52 10.75 -15.58
CA ASP A 242 8.74 11.96 -15.40
C ASP A 242 7.35 11.84 -16.06
N PHE A 243 6.46 12.75 -15.66
CA PHE A 243 5.08 12.77 -16.14
C PHE A 243 4.97 13.25 -17.60
N ALA A 244 5.93 14.03 -18.11
CA ALA A 244 5.92 14.51 -19.48
C ALA A 244 6.08 13.34 -20.48
N GLN A 245 6.91 12.35 -20.14
CA GLN A 245 7.06 11.11 -20.90
C GLN A 245 5.86 10.16 -20.75
N ALA A 246 5.16 10.22 -19.62
CA ALA A 246 4.00 9.38 -19.34
C ALA A 246 2.73 9.85 -20.06
N GLN A 247 2.56 11.17 -20.20
CA GLN A 247 1.37 11.82 -20.76
C GLN A 247 0.95 11.25 -22.13
N PRO A 248 1.85 11.10 -23.12
CA PRO A 248 1.50 10.51 -24.41
C PRO A 248 1.00 9.07 -24.28
N LEU A 249 1.60 8.27 -23.42
CA LEU A 249 1.22 6.87 -23.21
C LEU A 249 -0.16 6.76 -22.54
N TYR A 250 -0.45 7.63 -21.58
CA TYR A 250 -1.80 7.73 -21.00
C TYR A 250 -2.84 8.16 -22.03
N ALA A 251 -2.50 9.11 -22.92
CA ALA A 251 -3.40 9.53 -24.00
C ALA A 251 -3.67 8.39 -24.99
N GLU A 252 -2.65 7.64 -25.38
CA GLU A 252 -2.80 6.44 -26.20
C GLU A 252 -3.66 5.38 -25.50
N ALA A 253 -3.42 5.12 -24.21
CA ALA A 253 -4.21 4.18 -23.43
C ALA A 253 -5.70 4.56 -23.39
N ARG A 254 -6.03 5.85 -23.18
CA ARG A 254 -7.42 6.36 -23.23
C ARG A 254 -8.07 6.17 -24.60
N ALA A 255 -7.30 6.31 -25.68
CA ALA A 255 -7.80 6.10 -27.04
C ALA A 255 -8.07 4.62 -27.35
N LEU A 256 -7.35 3.71 -26.68
CA LEU A 256 -7.58 2.26 -26.80
C LEU A 256 -8.72 1.78 -25.90
N ASP A 257 -8.81 2.32 -24.69
CA ASP A 257 -9.82 1.99 -23.68
C ASP A 257 -10.26 3.26 -22.93
N ALA A 258 -11.40 3.80 -23.33
CA ALA A 258 -11.95 5.04 -22.75
C ALA A 258 -12.56 4.84 -21.35
N ASP A 259 -12.75 3.58 -20.93
CA ASP A 259 -13.29 3.24 -19.62
C ASP A 259 -12.18 2.84 -18.64
N LEU A 260 -10.90 2.96 -19.01
CA LEU A 260 -9.75 2.66 -18.15
C LEU A 260 -9.38 3.87 -17.28
N PRO A 261 -9.74 3.90 -15.97
CA PRO A 261 -9.64 5.12 -15.17
C PRO A 261 -8.20 5.55 -14.90
N PHE A 262 -7.29 4.58 -14.78
CA PHE A 262 -5.85 4.81 -14.59
C PHE A 262 -5.19 5.55 -15.76
N ALA A 263 -5.80 5.51 -16.95
CA ALA A 263 -5.32 6.28 -18.10
C ALA A 263 -5.71 7.76 -18.00
N TYR A 264 -6.70 8.13 -17.18
CA TYR A 264 -7.07 9.54 -16.93
C TYR A 264 -6.28 10.11 -15.76
N TRP A 265 -6.18 9.34 -14.67
CA TRP A 265 -5.38 9.71 -13.51
C TRP A 265 -4.91 8.45 -12.77
N ASP A 266 -3.60 8.24 -12.72
CA ASP A 266 -3.04 7.07 -12.08
C ASP A 266 -2.81 7.32 -10.58
N VAL A 267 -3.76 6.88 -9.76
CA VAL A 267 -3.73 7.03 -8.30
C VAL A 267 -2.54 6.32 -7.61
N ALA A 268 -1.90 5.37 -8.29
CA ALA A 268 -0.72 4.69 -7.77
C ALA A 268 0.59 5.44 -8.06
N ARG A 269 0.54 6.53 -8.85
CA ARG A 269 1.71 7.30 -9.26
C ARG A 269 1.91 8.49 -8.32
N THR A 270 3.01 8.50 -7.57
CA THR A 270 3.23 9.47 -6.48
C THR A 270 3.65 10.86 -6.96
N ASP A 271 4.31 10.99 -8.11
CA ASP A 271 4.70 12.29 -8.68
C ASP A 271 3.49 13.17 -9.07
N LEU A 272 2.35 12.54 -9.41
CA LEU A 272 1.08 13.21 -9.63
C LEU A 272 0.52 13.89 -8.38
N LEU A 273 0.94 13.43 -7.20
CA LEU A 273 0.50 13.96 -5.91
C LEU A 273 1.47 15.01 -5.35
N ASN A 274 2.60 15.26 -6.00
CA ASN A 274 3.57 16.21 -5.49
C ASN A 274 3.05 17.65 -5.60
N LEU A 275 3.08 18.34 -4.46
CA LEU A 275 2.91 19.79 -4.39
C LEU A 275 4.23 20.48 -4.73
N PRO A 276 4.16 21.74 -5.21
CA PRO A 276 5.36 22.54 -5.47
C PRO A 276 6.22 22.67 -4.21
N GLY A 277 7.54 22.72 -4.39
CA GLY A 277 8.50 22.79 -3.28
C GLY A 277 8.47 24.10 -2.50
N PRO A 278 9.23 24.18 -1.39
CA PRO A 278 9.37 25.38 -0.58
C PRO A 278 9.76 26.61 -1.43
N GLY A 279 9.09 27.74 -1.24
CA GLY A 279 9.33 28.98 -1.99
C GLY A 279 8.41 29.19 -3.20
N SER A 280 7.56 28.22 -3.53
CA SER A 280 6.49 28.39 -4.53
C SER A 280 5.42 29.36 -4.03
N SER A 281 4.81 30.14 -4.93
CA SER A 281 3.72 31.04 -4.57
C SER A 281 2.45 30.28 -4.18
N ALA A 282 1.55 30.94 -3.43
CA ALA A 282 0.27 30.37 -3.08
C ALA A 282 -0.57 30.06 -4.33
N GLU A 283 -0.49 30.88 -5.37
CA GLU A 283 -1.16 30.69 -6.66
C GLU A 283 -0.73 29.36 -7.32
N VAL A 284 0.58 29.13 -7.42
CA VAL A 284 1.13 27.92 -8.07
C VAL A 284 0.74 26.67 -7.30
N THR A 285 0.76 26.74 -5.97
CA THR A 285 0.33 25.63 -5.12
C THR A 285 -1.16 25.35 -5.28
N LEU A 286 -2.00 26.40 -5.31
CA LEU A 286 -3.44 26.27 -5.53
C LEU A 286 -3.78 25.67 -6.90
N GLU A 287 -3.09 26.13 -7.96
CA GLU A 287 -3.26 25.56 -9.29
C GLU A 287 -2.94 24.06 -9.29
N ARG A 288 -1.81 23.67 -8.68
CA ARG A 288 -1.44 22.25 -8.58
C ARG A 288 -2.47 21.43 -7.80
N ILE A 289 -2.97 21.94 -6.67
CA ILE A 289 -4.02 21.28 -5.88
C ILE A 289 -5.26 21.04 -6.74
N ARG A 290 -5.70 22.04 -7.52
CA ARG A 290 -6.87 21.92 -8.40
C ARG A 290 -6.68 20.88 -9.50
N VAL A 291 -5.48 20.79 -10.08
CA VAL A 291 -5.16 19.72 -11.04
C VAL A 291 -5.30 18.34 -10.40
N ILE A 292 -4.81 18.17 -9.17
CA ILE A 292 -4.91 16.90 -8.44
C ILE A 292 -6.37 16.54 -8.16
N ILE A 293 -7.16 17.49 -7.66
CA ILE A 293 -8.60 17.28 -7.40
C ILE A 293 -9.32 16.89 -8.68
N ALA A 294 -9.14 17.65 -9.76
CA ALA A 294 -9.77 17.37 -11.05
C ALA A 294 -9.37 15.98 -11.60
N GLY A 295 -8.11 15.59 -11.45
CA GLY A 295 -7.63 14.27 -11.83
C GLY A 295 -8.30 13.14 -11.04
N MET A 296 -8.39 13.27 -9.73
CA MET A 296 -9.05 12.29 -8.87
C MET A 296 -10.56 12.19 -9.14
N ASP A 297 -11.21 13.32 -9.37
CA ASP A 297 -12.64 13.37 -9.73
C ASP A 297 -12.88 12.70 -11.10
N GLN A 298 -11.99 12.95 -12.08
CA GLN A 298 -12.06 12.28 -13.38
C GLN A 298 -11.85 10.76 -13.25
N PHE A 299 -10.92 10.31 -12.40
CA PHE A 299 -10.75 8.89 -12.10
C PHE A 299 -12.04 8.29 -11.55
N GLY A 300 -12.64 8.92 -10.54
CA GLY A 300 -13.88 8.45 -9.93
C GLY A 300 -15.05 8.39 -10.91
N GLU A 301 -15.17 9.39 -11.79
CA GLU A 301 -16.19 9.41 -12.84
C GLU A 301 -16.03 8.23 -13.80
N VAL A 302 -14.81 7.98 -14.31
CA VAL A 302 -14.57 6.89 -15.26
C VAL A 302 -14.69 5.52 -14.57
N ALA A 303 -14.21 5.39 -13.34
CA ALA A 303 -14.35 4.16 -12.55
C ALA A 303 -15.81 3.79 -12.28
N SER A 304 -16.71 4.78 -12.21
CA SER A 304 -18.15 4.52 -12.05
C SER A 304 -18.81 3.85 -13.27
N ARG A 305 -18.19 3.90 -14.45
CA ARG A 305 -18.75 3.36 -15.70
C ARG A 305 -18.61 1.84 -15.78
N LYS A 306 -17.55 1.29 -15.18
CA LYS A 306 -17.20 -0.12 -15.25
C LYS A 306 -16.44 -0.54 -13.98
N PRO A 307 -16.76 -1.69 -13.37
CA PRO A 307 -16.08 -2.13 -12.16
C PRO A 307 -14.56 -2.23 -12.35
N LEU A 308 -13.78 -1.60 -11.46
CA LEU A 308 -12.31 -1.64 -11.52
C LEU A 308 -11.76 -3.07 -11.49
N ALA A 309 -12.43 -3.98 -10.77
CA ALA A 309 -12.07 -5.39 -10.69
C ALA A 309 -11.93 -6.06 -12.08
N SER A 310 -12.65 -5.56 -13.09
CA SER A 310 -12.57 -6.05 -14.46
C SER A 310 -11.21 -5.81 -15.13
N TYR A 311 -10.37 -4.93 -14.59
CA TYR A 311 -8.99 -4.68 -15.07
C TYR A 311 -7.94 -5.56 -14.37
N PHE A 312 -8.36 -6.50 -13.55
CA PHE A 312 -7.47 -7.42 -12.84
C PHE A 312 -7.89 -8.87 -13.06
N TYR A 313 -6.93 -9.79 -12.99
CA TYR A 313 -7.19 -11.21 -12.78
C TYR A 313 -7.35 -11.53 -11.29
N LEU A 314 -6.63 -10.81 -10.43
CA LEU A 314 -6.67 -10.98 -8.97
C LEU A 314 -7.13 -9.70 -8.25
N PRO A 315 -8.39 -9.27 -8.43
CA PRO A 315 -8.90 -8.04 -7.83
C PRO A 315 -8.85 -8.03 -6.30
N GLN A 316 -8.91 -9.20 -5.64
CA GLN A 316 -8.84 -9.34 -4.19
C GLN A 316 -7.49 -8.93 -3.57
N TYR A 317 -6.42 -8.84 -4.37
CA TYR A 317 -5.11 -8.36 -3.91
C TYR A 317 -4.85 -6.90 -4.26
N GLN A 318 -5.83 -6.23 -4.87
CA GLN A 318 -5.71 -4.83 -5.24
C GLN A 318 -6.19 -3.94 -4.10
N ALA A 319 -5.59 -2.75 -4.01
CA ALA A 319 -6.10 -1.71 -3.14
C ALA A 319 -7.48 -1.23 -3.63
N ASP A 320 -8.29 -0.72 -2.71
CA ASP A 320 -9.52 -0.02 -3.07
C ASP A 320 -9.17 1.37 -3.64
N TYR A 321 -8.86 1.39 -4.93
CA TYR A 321 -8.42 2.58 -5.65
C TYR A 321 -9.54 3.64 -5.73
N GLU A 322 -10.82 3.26 -5.72
CA GLU A 322 -11.94 4.20 -5.70
C GLU A 322 -12.03 4.93 -4.35
N ALA A 323 -11.96 4.19 -3.24
CA ALA A 323 -11.91 4.79 -1.91
C ALA A 323 -10.66 5.64 -1.72
N MET A 324 -9.52 5.19 -2.26
CA MET A 324 -8.27 5.93 -2.22
C MET A 324 -8.38 7.27 -2.97
N ALA A 325 -8.88 7.26 -4.20
CA ALA A 325 -9.09 8.48 -5.01
C ALA A 325 -10.01 9.46 -4.29
N ARG A 326 -11.14 8.97 -3.76
CA ARG A 326 -12.12 9.78 -3.04
C ARG A 326 -11.53 10.43 -1.79
N THR A 327 -10.81 9.64 -0.99
CA THR A 327 -10.17 10.12 0.25
C THR A 327 -9.11 11.17 -0.07
N MET A 328 -8.26 10.91 -1.07
CA MET A 328 -7.25 11.87 -1.51
C MET A 328 -7.88 13.17 -2.04
N ALA A 329 -8.93 13.09 -2.87
CA ALA A 329 -9.65 14.27 -3.35
C ALA A 329 -10.19 15.12 -2.19
N GLN A 330 -10.76 14.50 -1.16
CA GLN A 330 -11.23 15.20 0.05
C GLN A 330 -10.08 15.87 0.80
N THR A 331 -8.94 15.19 0.98
CA THR A 331 -7.75 15.78 1.60
C THR A 331 -7.26 17.01 0.83
N TYR A 332 -7.17 16.93 -0.50
CA TYR A 332 -6.72 18.04 -1.33
C TYR A 332 -7.71 19.22 -1.35
N ARG A 333 -9.02 18.98 -1.24
CA ARG A 333 -10.01 20.05 -1.05
C ARG A 333 -9.78 20.81 0.26
N GLY A 334 -9.48 20.10 1.35
CA GLY A 334 -9.09 20.75 2.61
C GLY A 334 -7.78 21.55 2.50
N HIS A 335 -6.82 21.07 1.70
CA HIS A 335 -5.61 21.85 1.39
C HIS A 335 -5.95 23.10 0.56
N GLU A 336 -6.86 23.01 -0.42
CA GLU A 336 -7.29 24.16 -1.22
C GLU A 336 -7.84 25.28 -0.33
N GLU A 337 -8.75 24.96 0.60
CA GLU A 337 -9.32 25.92 1.56
C GLU A 337 -8.23 26.62 2.39
N THR A 338 -7.25 25.85 2.85
CA THR A 338 -6.11 26.36 3.63
C THR A 338 -5.27 27.33 2.80
N TRP A 339 -4.91 26.95 1.57
CA TRP A 339 -4.08 27.78 0.70
C TRP A 339 -4.80 29.02 0.18
N LEU A 340 -6.13 28.97 -0.01
CA LEU A 340 -6.94 30.14 -0.30
C LEU A 340 -6.93 31.15 0.86
N SER A 341 -6.85 30.68 2.11
CA SER A 341 -6.67 31.56 3.27
C SER A 341 -5.29 32.24 3.25
N ILE A 342 -4.23 31.46 2.99
CA ILE A 342 -2.85 31.97 2.88
C ILE A 342 -2.73 33.01 1.77
N GLN A 343 -3.30 32.74 0.59
CA GLN A 343 -3.29 33.67 -0.53
C GLN A 343 -3.94 35.01 -0.15
N ARG A 344 -5.11 34.97 0.50
CA ARG A 344 -5.79 36.19 0.96
C ARG A 344 -4.95 36.98 1.96
N GLN A 345 -4.26 36.30 2.90
CA GLN A 345 -3.37 36.95 3.85
C GLN A 345 -2.15 37.61 3.16
N GLN A 346 -1.55 36.93 2.18
CA GLN A 346 -0.44 37.49 1.40
C GLN A 346 -0.86 38.75 0.63
N GLN A 347 -2.02 38.72 -0.02
CA GLN A 347 -2.57 39.88 -0.72
C GLN A 347 -2.85 41.06 0.22
N GLN A 348 -3.38 40.81 1.42
CA GLN A 348 -3.60 41.85 2.43
C GLN A 348 -2.27 42.47 2.92
N LEU A 349 -1.26 41.65 3.18
CA LEU A 349 0.07 42.13 3.60
C LEU A 349 0.74 42.97 2.50
N GLU A 350 0.63 42.58 1.24
CA GLU A 350 1.14 43.36 0.11
C GLU A 350 0.41 44.69 -0.05
N GLN A 351 -0.91 44.71 0.11
CA GLN A 351 -1.69 45.94 0.08
C GLN A 351 -1.29 46.90 1.20
N MET A 352 -0.99 46.38 2.40
CA MET A 352 -0.48 47.19 3.51
C MET A 352 0.93 47.72 3.28
N ARG A 353 1.82 46.94 2.64
CA ARG A 353 3.19 47.40 2.29
C ARG A 353 3.23 48.47 1.20
N ARG A 354 2.19 48.55 0.37
CA ARG A 354 2.06 49.56 -0.70
C ARG A 354 1.43 50.87 -0.22
N ARG A 355 0.91 50.90 1.01
CA ARG A 355 0.42 52.11 1.69
C ARG A 355 1.51 52.62 2.61
#